data_AF-A0A420WNB9-F1
#
_entry.id   AF-A0A420WNB9-F1
#
_cell.length_a   1.000
_cell.length_b   1.000
_cell.length_c   1.000
_cell.angle_alpha   90.00
_cell.angle_beta   90.00
_cell.angle_gamma   90.00
#
_symmetry.space_group_name_H-M   'P 1'
#
loop_
_entity.id
_entity.type
_entity.pdbx_description
1 polymer ?
#
loop_
_entity_poly.entity_id
_entity_poly.type
_entity_poly.pdbx_seq_one_letter_code
_entity_poly.pdbx_strand_id
1 'polypeptide(L)'
;MSDRLFVGVLGNRNSGKSITWNTLFGSTVKTGTHPRKLDLYDSECVEVFLISGSFEERQLYAGDVLDNQDSRIILCSIQYTKEVYKTLYYVEDKGFDVFVQWLNPGYNDDGENYDNLGLMPWFLGHGATVSMRDGTVSPILRTEEIRQYIYGWSRPRGIIFSC
;
A
#
# COMPACT_ATOMS: atom_id res chain seq x y z
N MET A 1 18.04 -1.00 -8.17
CA MET A 1 17.07 -1.09 -7.06
C MET A 1 16.57 0.31 -6.82
N SER A 2 15.25 0.51 -6.76
CA SER A 2 14.70 1.86 -6.57
C SER A 2 15.06 2.41 -5.19
N ASP A 3 15.15 3.74 -5.12
CA ASP A 3 15.26 4.48 -3.88
C ASP A 3 13.91 4.78 -3.24
N ARG A 4 12.80 4.41 -3.88
CA ARG A 4 11.43 4.63 -3.40
C ARG A 4 10.62 3.33 -3.41
N LEU A 5 9.74 3.18 -2.42
CA LEU A 5 8.85 2.04 -2.24
C LEU A 5 7.39 2.48 -2.25
N PHE A 6 6.58 1.80 -3.04
CA PHE A 6 5.13 1.93 -3.02
C PHE A 6 4.52 0.64 -2.50
N VAL A 7 3.75 0.74 -1.41
CA VAL A 7 3.00 -0.36 -0.81
C VAL A 7 1.51 -0.12 -0.99
N GLY A 8 0.89 -0.89 -1.88
CA GLY A 8 -0.53 -0.84 -2.15
C GLY A 8 -1.33 -1.86 -1.35
N VAL A 9 -2.48 -1.48 -0.81
CA VAL A 9 -3.54 -2.43 -0.44
C VAL A 9 -4.69 -2.27 -1.42
N LEU A 10 -4.84 -3.25 -2.30
CA LEU A 10 -5.81 -3.27 -3.38
C LEU A 10 -7.08 -4.01 -2.95
N GLY A 11 -8.25 -3.52 -3.37
CA GLY A 11 -9.49 -4.29 -3.32
C GLY A 11 -10.72 -3.43 -3.56
N ASN A 12 -11.88 -4.07 -3.63
CA ASN A 12 -13.18 -3.42 -3.80
C ASN A 12 -13.49 -2.43 -2.67
N ARG A 13 -14.57 -1.66 -2.84
CA ARG A 13 -15.09 -0.81 -1.76
C ARG A 13 -15.43 -1.70 -0.56
N ASN A 14 -15.08 -1.23 0.64
CA ASN A 14 -15.26 -1.98 1.89
C ASN A 14 -14.49 -3.31 1.97
N SER A 15 -13.42 -3.52 1.19
CA SER A 15 -12.64 -4.76 1.20
C SER A 15 -11.79 -5.00 2.45
N GLY A 16 -11.73 -4.05 3.40
CA GLY A 16 -10.89 -4.14 4.61
C GLY A 16 -9.56 -3.38 4.53
N LYS A 17 -9.38 -2.48 3.54
CA LYS A 17 -8.17 -1.63 3.40
C LYS A 17 -7.90 -0.78 4.64
N SER A 18 -8.90 -0.03 5.11
CA SER A 18 -8.78 0.82 6.29
C SER A 18 -8.45 0.03 7.56
N ILE A 19 -9.05 -1.16 7.73
CA ILE A 19 -8.74 -2.05 8.87
C ILE A 19 -7.28 -2.51 8.79
N THR A 20 -6.79 -2.84 7.60
CA THR A 20 -5.38 -3.21 7.39
C THR A 20 -4.43 -2.09 7.83
N TRP A 21 -4.69 -0.85 7.43
CA TRP A 21 -3.87 0.28 7.89
C TRP A 21 -4.00 0.54 9.39
N ASN A 22 -5.20 0.49 9.94
CA ASN A 22 -5.41 0.71 11.37
C ASN A 22 -4.64 -0.32 12.21
N THR A 23 -4.68 -1.59 11.81
CA THR A 23 -3.93 -2.66 12.46
C THR A 23 -2.42 -2.48 12.29
N LEU A 24 -1.94 -2.10 11.10
CA LEU A 24 -0.52 -1.84 10.85
C LEU A 24 0.05 -0.75 11.77
N PHE A 25 -0.73 0.31 12.02
CA PHE A 25 -0.34 1.44 12.87
C PHE A 25 -0.79 1.29 14.34
N GLY A 26 -1.44 0.18 14.71
CA GLY A 26 -1.97 -0.03 16.07
C GLY A 26 -3.03 0.98 16.52
N SER A 27 -3.56 1.80 15.62
CA SER A 27 -4.45 2.92 15.93
C SER A 27 -5.27 3.32 14.71
N THR A 28 -6.35 4.09 14.90
CA THR A 28 -7.13 4.59 13.76
C THR A 28 -6.31 5.63 12.99
N VAL A 29 -6.11 5.38 11.70
CA VAL A 29 -5.34 6.27 10.81
C VAL A 29 -6.19 6.80 9.66
N LYS A 30 -5.92 8.05 9.29
CA LYS A 30 -6.52 8.71 8.13
C LYS A 30 -5.40 9.17 7.21
N THR A 31 -5.76 9.55 5.99
CA THR A 31 -4.82 10.17 5.07
C THR A 31 -4.29 11.44 5.70
N GLY A 32 -2.98 11.48 5.88
CA GLY A 32 -2.29 12.64 6.43
C GLY A 32 -1.89 13.61 5.33
N THR A 33 -1.48 14.81 5.75
CA THR A 33 -0.79 15.79 4.91
C THR A 33 0.73 15.75 5.11
N HIS A 34 1.21 14.98 6.08
CA HIS A 34 2.62 14.89 6.46
C HIS A 34 3.04 13.42 6.59
N PRO A 35 4.34 13.14 6.40
CA PRO A 35 4.93 11.86 6.72
C PRO A 35 4.70 11.46 8.18
N ARG A 36 4.69 10.16 8.44
CA ARG A 36 4.39 9.58 9.75
C ARG A 36 5.37 8.47 10.05
N LYS A 37 5.60 8.26 11.34
CA LYS A 37 6.39 7.15 11.85
C LYS A 37 5.59 5.84 11.75
N LEU A 38 6.19 4.82 11.17
CA LEU A 38 5.74 3.43 11.26
C LEU A 38 6.73 2.67 12.15
N ASP A 39 6.23 2.14 13.27
CA ASP A 39 7.02 1.26 14.12
C ASP A 39 7.32 -0.04 13.34
N LEU A 40 8.53 -0.59 13.46
CA LEU A 40 8.96 -1.84 12.83
C LEU A 40 9.16 -2.90 13.92
N TYR A 41 10.40 -3.30 14.20
CA TYR A 41 10.78 -4.29 15.21
C TYR A 41 11.80 -3.68 16.18
N ASP A 42 11.94 -4.20 17.39
CA ASP A 42 13.02 -3.83 18.32
C ASP A 42 13.22 -2.32 18.53
N SER A 43 12.12 -1.55 18.63
CA SER A 43 12.14 -0.08 18.72
C SER A 43 12.76 0.61 17.50
N GLU A 44 12.75 -0.04 16.34
CA GLU A 44 13.11 0.54 15.05
C GLU A 44 11.88 1.13 14.36
N CYS A 45 12.09 2.23 13.66
CA CYS A 45 11.06 3.03 13.02
C CYS A 45 11.48 3.45 11.62
N VAL A 46 10.50 3.71 10.76
CA VAL A 46 10.73 4.32 9.43
C VAL A 46 9.67 5.38 9.14
N GLU A 47 10.05 6.37 8.35
CA GLU A 47 9.12 7.39 7.87
C GLU A 47 8.36 6.88 6.65
N VAL A 48 7.04 7.03 6.68
CA VAL A 48 6.13 6.64 5.59
C VAL A 48 5.09 7.73 5.35
N PHE A 49 4.58 7.83 4.13
CA PHE A 49 3.44 8.66 3.80
C PHE A 49 2.21 7.80 3.51
N LEU A 50 1.12 8.00 4.26
CA LEU A 50 -0.09 7.16 4.17
C LEU A 50 -1.23 7.88 3.44
N ILE A 51 -1.67 7.26 2.35
CA ILE A 51 -2.89 7.57 1.60
C ILE A 51 -3.93 6.48 1.89
N SER A 52 -4.60 6.62 3.04
CA SER A 52 -5.53 5.60 3.53
C SER A 52 -6.86 5.51 2.76
N GLY A 53 -7.28 6.59 2.09
CA GLY A 53 -8.45 6.58 1.20
C GLY A 53 -7.98 6.52 -0.23
N SER A 54 -8.62 5.68 -1.03
CA SER A 54 -8.24 5.50 -2.43
C SER A 54 -8.44 6.80 -3.21
N PHE A 55 -7.55 7.08 -4.16
CA PHE A 55 -7.65 8.27 -5.01
C PHE A 55 -8.94 8.26 -5.81
N GLU A 56 -9.37 7.07 -6.20
CA GLU A 56 -10.57 6.78 -6.98
C GLU A 56 -11.85 7.19 -6.21
N GLU A 57 -11.89 6.97 -4.89
CA GLU A 57 -13.00 7.43 -4.04
C GLU A 57 -13.02 8.96 -3.83
N ARG A 58 -11.89 9.65 -4.09
CA ARG A 58 -11.72 11.08 -3.79
C ARG A 58 -11.67 11.98 -5.01
N GLN A 59 -11.67 11.42 -6.23
CA GLN A 59 -11.49 12.17 -7.48
C GLN A 59 -10.22 13.05 -7.50
N LEU A 60 -9.18 12.64 -6.76
CA LEU A 60 -7.90 13.36 -6.69
C LEU A 60 -6.89 12.68 -7.62
N TYR A 61 -6.06 13.46 -8.30
CA TYR A 61 -4.96 12.92 -9.08
C TYR A 61 -3.84 12.47 -8.14
N ALA A 62 -3.30 11.27 -8.38
CA ALA A 62 -2.23 10.72 -7.54
C ALA A 62 -1.01 11.65 -7.48
N GLY A 63 -0.68 12.32 -8.59
CA GLY A 63 0.39 13.32 -8.66
C GLY A 63 0.18 14.51 -7.74
N ASP A 64 -1.05 15.03 -7.60
CA ASP A 64 -1.31 16.20 -6.75
C ASP A 64 -1.00 15.94 -5.26
N VAL A 65 -1.12 14.68 -4.83
CA VAL A 65 -0.83 14.27 -3.45
C VAL A 65 0.60 13.76 -3.30
N LEU A 66 1.18 13.18 -4.36
CA LEU A 66 2.47 12.50 -4.30
C LEU A 66 3.66 13.32 -4.82
N ASP A 67 3.44 14.33 -5.67
CA ASP A 67 4.52 15.16 -6.25
C ASP A 67 5.17 16.09 -5.23
N ASN A 68 4.50 16.37 -4.10
CA ASN A 68 5.02 17.17 -2.99
C ASN A 68 5.50 16.31 -1.80
N GLN A 69 5.68 15.00 -1.98
CA GLN A 69 6.08 14.09 -0.90
C GLN A 69 7.47 13.52 -1.13
N ASP A 70 8.41 13.98 -0.28
CA ASP A 70 9.79 13.50 -0.23
C ASP A 70 9.92 12.12 0.44
N SER A 71 8.84 11.59 1.03
CA SER A 71 8.86 10.27 1.65
C SER A 71 9.27 9.19 0.65
N ARG A 72 10.26 8.41 1.06
CA ARG A 72 10.77 7.27 0.30
C ARG A 72 9.79 6.11 0.27
N ILE A 73 8.87 6.03 1.23
CA ILE A 73 7.88 4.95 1.34
C ILE A 73 6.48 5.55 1.31
N ILE A 74 5.68 5.12 0.34
CA ILE A 74 4.28 5.49 0.20
C ILE A 74 3.43 4.25 0.52
N LEU A 75 2.46 4.42 1.44
CA LEU A 75 1.42 3.43 1.71
C LEU A 75 0.11 3.92 1.10
N CYS A 76 -0.54 3.13 0.25
CA CYS A 76 -1.71 3.58 -0.49
C CYS A 76 -2.83 2.54 -0.51
N SER A 77 -4.03 2.96 -0.14
CA SER A 77 -5.25 2.22 -0.50
C SER A 77 -5.52 2.38 -1.98
N ILE A 78 -5.83 1.28 -2.67
CA ILE A 78 -6.13 1.27 -4.09
C ILE A 78 -7.48 0.60 -4.29
N GLN A 79 -8.38 1.24 -5.03
CA GLN A 79 -9.66 0.64 -5.34
C GLN A 79 -9.57 -0.21 -6.62
N TYR A 80 -10.17 -1.40 -6.60
CA TYR A 80 -10.28 -2.26 -7.79
C TYR A 80 -11.27 -1.66 -8.80
N THR A 81 -10.83 -0.65 -9.54
CA THR A 81 -11.58 0.04 -10.61
C THR A 81 -10.64 0.39 -11.75
N LYS A 82 -11.16 0.77 -12.92
CA LYS A 82 -10.32 1.18 -14.06
C LYS A 82 -9.44 2.40 -13.76
N GLU A 83 -9.83 3.24 -12.81
CA GLU A 83 -9.09 4.45 -12.44
C GLU A 83 -7.74 4.16 -11.78
N VAL A 84 -7.54 2.93 -11.28
CA VAL A 84 -6.28 2.47 -10.67
C VAL A 84 -5.06 2.73 -11.54
N TYR A 85 -5.21 2.62 -12.87
CA TYR A 85 -4.09 2.80 -13.80
C TYR A 85 -3.46 4.19 -13.71
N LYS A 86 -4.22 5.23 -13.29
CA LYS A 86 -3.64 6.56 -13.06
C LYS A 86 -2.61 6.54 -11.94
N THR A 87 -2.91 5.84 -10.84
CA THR A 87 -1.97 5.62 -9.73
C THR A 87 -0.79 4.78 -10.19
N LEU A 88 -1.05 3.72 -10.97
CA LEU A 88 -0.01 2.80 -11.44
C LEU A 88 0.99 3.47 -12.40
N TYR A 89 0.51 4.28 -13.35
CA TYR A 89 1.39 5.04 -14.24
C TYR A 89 2.24 6.06 -13.50
N TYR A 90 1.72 6.70 -12.45
CA TYR A 90 2.53 7.57 -11.59
C TYR A 90 3.64 6.79 -10.88
N VAL A 91 3.30 5.64 -10.29
CA VAL A 91 4.25 4.79 -9.56
C VAL A 91 5.35 4.27 -10.50
N GLU A 92 4.99 3.90 -11.73
CA GLU A 92 5.92 3.51 -12.79
C GLU A 92 6.83 4.67 -13.22
N ASP A 93 6.26 5.83 -13.56
CA ASP A 93 6.99 7.02 -14.01
C ASP A 93 8.04 7.48 -12.98
N LYS A 94 7.68 7.44 -11.69
CA LYS A 94 8.59 7.79 -10.59
C LYS A 94 9.53 6.66 -10.19
N GLY A 95 9.48 5.52 -10.88
CA GLY A 95 10.40 4.40 -10.73
C GLY A 95 10.37 3.73 -9.36
N PHE A 96 9.21 3.61 -8.72
CA PHE A 96 9.07 2.95 -7.42
C PHE A 96 9.31 1.43 -7.51
N ASP A 97 9.95 0.84 -6.49
CA ASP A 97 9.75 -0.58 -6.20
C ASP A 97 8.29 -0.75 -5.71
N VAL A 98 7.61 -1.80 -6.17
CA VAL A 98 6.16 -1.97 -5.92
C VAL A 98 5.88 -3.25 -5.14
N PHE A 99 5.19 -3.11 -4.02
CA PHE A 99 4.57 -4.22 -3.30
C PHE A 99 3.05 -3.98 -3.21
N VAL A 100 2.25 -4.97 -3.58
CA VAL A 100 0.79 -4.87 -3.49
C VAL A 100 0.21 -6.07 -2.76
N GLN A 101 -0.60 -5.80 -1.76
CA GLN A 101 -1.45 -6.78 -1.11
C GLN A 101 -2.88 -6.64 -1.63
N TRP A 102 -3.34 -7.61 -2.41
CA TRP A 102 -4.70 -7.64 -2.93
C TRP A 102 -5.62 -8.39 -1.96
N LEU A 103 -6.60 -7.67 -1.40
CA LEU A 103 -7.68 -8.25 -0.61
C LEU A 103 -8.71 -8.89 -1.53
N ASN A 104 -8.62 -10.21 -1.67
CA ASN A 104 -9.47 -11.01 -2.54
C ASN A 104 -9.71 -12.40 -1.90
N PRO A 105 -10.92 -12.72 -1.41
CA PRO A 105 -12.08 -11.83 -1.36
C PRO A 105 -11.81 -10.61 -0.45
N GLY A 106 -12.45 -9.48 -0.74
CA GLY A 106 -12.55 -8.38 0.20
C GLY A 106 -13.49 -8.71 1.38
N TYR A 107 -13.34 -7.98 2.50
CA TYR A 107 -14.16 -8.16 3.71
C TYR A 107 -15.68 -8.21 3.47
N ASN A 108 -16.20 -7.43 2.53
CA ASN A 108 -17.62 -7.36 2.17
C ASN A 108 -17.89 -7.83 0.72
N ASP A 109 -16.98 -8.63 0.15
CA ASP A 109 -17.20 -9.19 -1.18
C ASP A 109 -18.03 -10.48 -1.07
N ASP A 110 -18.82 -10.79 -2.11
CA ASP A 110 -19.63 -12.02 -2.18
C ASP A 110 -18.79 -13.28 -2.43
N GLY A 111 -17.48 -13.11 -2.62
CA GLY A 111 -16.53 -14.18 -2.91
C GLY A 111 -15.27 -13.65 -3.59
N GLU A 112 -14.44 -14.58 -4.06
CA GLU A 112 -13.24 -14.24 -4.85
C GLU A 112 -13.63 -13.54 -6.15
N ASN A 113 -12.89 -12.49 -6.49
CA ASN A 113 -13.02 -11.74 -7.72
C ASN A 113 -11.96 -12.23 -8.72
N TYR A 114 -12.39 -12.51 -9.94
CA TYR A 114 -11.48 -12.68 -11.06
C TYR A 114 -10.83 -11.34 -11.42
N ASP A 115 -9.58 -11.39 -11.89
CA ASP A 115 -8.86 -10.20 -12.33
C ASP A 115 -9.34 -9.68 -13.69
N ASN A 116 -10.57 -9.19 -13.76
CA ASN A 116 -11.19 -8.68 -14.98
C ASN A 116 -10.54 -7.40 -15.53
N LEU A 117 -9.75 -6.70 -14.71
CA LEU A 117 -9.03 -5.50 -15.11
C LEU A 117 -7.61 -5.81 -15.62
N GLY A 118 -7.06 -7.00 -15.35
CA GLY A 118 -5.69 -7.33 -15.73
C GLY A 118 -4.64 -6.61 -14.87
N LEU A 119 -4.92 -6.39 -13.59
CA LEU A 119 -3.96 -5.76 -12.67
C LEU A 119 -2.83 -6.70 -12.28
N MET A 120 -3.10 -7.99 -12.08
CA MET A 120 -2.08 -9.00 -11.80
C MET A 120 -1.02 -9.09 -12.90
N PRO A 121 -1.38 -9.30 -14.18
CA PRO A 121 -0.37 -9.32 -15.25
C PRO A 121 0.32 -7.98 -15.40
N TRP A 122 -0.35 -6.85 -15.14
CA TRP A 122 0.30 -5.54 -15.12
C TRP A 122 1.37 -5.47 -14.02
N PHE A 123 1.03 -5.78 -12.77
CA PHE A 123 1.97 -5.73 -11.65
C PHE A 123 3.18 -6.63 -11.87
N LEU A 124 2.94 -7.88 -12.27
CA LEU A 124 4.02 -8.84 -12.53
C LEU A 124 4.90 -8.41 -13.71
N GLY A 125 4.30 -7.85 -14.77
CA GLY A 125 5.01 -7.32 -15.93
C GLY A 125 5.96 -6.15 -15.60
N HIS A 126 5.67 -5.41 -14.52
CA HIS A 126 6.48 -4.28 -14.04
C HIS A 126 7.34 -4.67 -12.82
N GLY A 127 7.53 -5.96 -12.55
CA GLY A 127 8.43 -6.45 -11.49
C GLY A 127 7.90 -6.22 -10.07
N ALA A 128 6.62 -5.93 -9.90
CA ALA A 128 6.02 -5.77 -8.59
C ALA A 128 5.94 -7.12 -7.84
N THR A 129 6.05 -7.07 -6.53
CA THR A 129 5.69 -8.19 -5.66
C THR A 129 4.22 -8.09 -5.30
N VAL A 130 3.44 -9.15 -5.56
CA VAL A 130 2.01 -9.17 -5.24
C VAL A 130 1.70 -10.31 -4.29
N SER A 131 1.00 -10.01 -3.19
CA SER A 131 0.41 -11.02 -2.32
C SER A 131 -1.11 -10.93 -2.34
N MET A 132 -1.78 -12.07 -2.40
CA MET A 132 -3.24 -12.14 -2.30
C MET A 132 -3.61 -12.58 -0.88
N ARG A 133 -4.55 -11.87 -0.25
CA ARG A 133 -4.98 -12.12 1.13
C ARG A 133 -6.49 -12.06 1.24
N ASP A 134 -7.04 -12.87 2.13
CA ASP A 134 -8.46 -12.83 2.46
C ASP A 134 -8.74 -11.62 3.37
N GLY A 135 -9.64 -10.74 2.91
CA GLY A 135 -10.08 -9.55 3.64
C GLY A 135 -11.09 -9.86 4.75
N THR A 136 -11.75 -11.02 4.71
CA THR A 136 -12.78 -11.46 5.67
C THR A 136 -12.19 -11.95 7.00
N VAL A 137 -10.91 -12.33 6.99
CA VAL A 137 -10.19 -12.81 8.18
C VAL A 137 -9.42 -11.69 8.90
N SER A 138 -8.90 -12.01 10.09
CA SER A 138 -8.12 -11.10 10.92
C SER A 138 -6.97 -10.44 10.15
N PRO A 139 -6.77 -9.12 10.29
CA PRO A 139 -5.72 -8.38 9.58
C PRO A 139 -4.30 -8.69 10.06
N ILE A 140 -4.11 -9.34 11.21
CA ILE A 140 -2.81 -9.45 11.90
C ILE A 140 -1.71 -9.99 10.96
N LEU A 141 -1.94 -11.15 10.33
CA LEU A 141 -0.94 -11.79 9.47
C LEU A 141 -0.62 -10.95 8.23
N ARG A 142 -1.64 -10.35 7.62
CA ARG A 142 -1.46 -9.55 6.41
C ARG A 142 -0.76 -8.21 6.69
N THR A 143 -0.97 -7.63 7.87
CA THR A 143 -0.22 -6.45 8.31
C THR A 143 1.21 -6.77 8.70
N GLU A 144 1.46 -7.95 9.27
CA GLU A 144 2.80 -8.41 9.59
C GLU A 144 3.62 -8.62 8.32
N GLU A 145 3.04 -9.20 7.27
CA GLU A 145 3.68 -9.30 5.95
C GLU A 145 4.09 -7.93 5.40
N ILE A 146 3.19 -6.92 5.46
CA ILE A 146 3.51 -5.56 5.04
C ILE A 146 4.70 -5.01 5.84
N ARG A 147 4.70 -5.20 7.16
CA ARG A 147 5.79 -4.74 8.05
C ARG A 147 7.12 -5.41 7.71
N GLN A 148 7.11 -6.73 7.50
CA GLN A 148 8.30 -7.50 7.11
C GLN A 148 8.87 -7.03 5.77
N TYR A 149 8.00 -6.78 4.78
CA TYR A 149 8.42 -6.28 3.48
C TYR A 149 9.06 -4.89 3.61
N ILE A 150 8.40 -3.96 4.29
CA ILE A 150 8.93 -2.61 4.53
C ILE A 150 10.26 -2.69 5.27
N TYR A 151 10.37 -3.53 6.29
CA TYR A 151 11.60 -3.72 7.05
C TYR A 151 12.75 -4.23 6.17
N GLY A 152 12.53 -5.32 5.43
CA GLY A 152 13.51 -5.91 4.54
C GLY A 152 13.94 -4.97 3.42
N TRP A 153 13.04 -4.11 2.94
CA TRP A 153 13.35 -3.08 1.95
C TRP A 153 14.15 -1.91 2.56
N SER A 154 13.78 -1.47 3.76
CA SER A 154 14.33 -0.26 4.42
C SER A 154 15.71 -0.50 5.03
N ARG A 155 15.95 -1.67 5.62
CA ARG A 155 17.19 -2.00 6.34
C ARG A 155 18.47 -1.86 5.49
N PRO A 156 18.59 -2.47 4.30
CA PRO A 156 19.80 -2.32 3.47
C PRO A 156 19.98 -0.89 2.94
N ARG A 157 18.94 -0.05 2.99
CA ARG A 157 18.97 1.35 2.55
C ARG A 157 19.34 2.34 3.66
N GLY A 158 19.46 1.88 4.91
CA GLY A 158 19.89 2.73 6.04
C GLY A 158 18.90 3.84 6.39
N ILE A 159 17.60 3.65 6.12
CA ILE A 159 16.55 4.65 6.40
C ILE A 159 15.74 4.36 7.67
N ILE A 160 16.14 3.32 8.40
CA ILE A 160 15.56 2.94 9.69
C ILE A 160 16.25 3.75 10.79
N PHE A 161 15.47 4.25 11.75
CA PHE A 161 15.95 5.00 12.91
C PHE A 161 15.35 4.46 14.21
N SER A 162 15.96 4.77 15.35
CA SER A 162 15.38 4.43 16.65
C SER A 162 14.10 5.22 16.88
N CYS A 163 13.03 4.51 17.21
CA CYS A 163 11.94 5.09 17.99
C CYS A 163 12.49 5.52 19.38
#